data_AF-A0A7X6CLW3-F1
#
_entry.id   AF-A0A7X6CLW3-F1
#
_cell.length_a   1.000
_cell.length_b   1.000
_cell.length_c   1.000
_cell.angle_alpha   90.00
_cell.angle_beta   90.00
_cell.angle_gamma   90.00
#
_symmetry.space_group_name_H-M   'P 1'
#
loop_
_entity.id
_entity.type
_entity.pdbx_description
1 polymer ?
#
loop_
_entity_poly.entity_id
_entity_poly.type
_entity_poly.pdbx_seq_one_letter_code
_entity_poly.pdbx_strand_id
1 'polypeptide(L)' 'MANSQTIAQEAEYPQPIELCEDSQIWNSLKEAIGRSSGFQRWQLERNFDSQPGNVNLDQQVRSYLQETLETLAY' A
#
# COMPACT_ATOMS: atom_id res chain seq x y z
N MET A 1 47.85 -22.70 22.86
CA MET A 1 46.87 -22.30 21.83
C MET A 1 45.68 -21.74 22.58
N ALA A 2 45.71 -20.44 22.87
CA ALA A 2 44.71 -19.77 23.69
C ALA A 2 43.48 -19.49 22.82
N ASN A 3 42.34 -20.01 23.26
CA ASN A 3 41.06 -19.80 22.60
C ASN A 3 40.57 -18.39 22.96
N SER A 4 40.52 -17.49 21.97
CA SER A 4 40.13 -16.09 22.15
C SER A 4 38.63 -16.00 22.44
N GLN A 5 38.31 -15.56 23.66
CA GLN A 5 37.01 -15.12 24.12
C GLN A 5 36.57 -13.81 23.43
N THR A 6 35.30 -13.45 23.68
CA THR A 6 34.68 -12.09 23.62
C THR A 6 33.75 -11.95 22.42
N ILE A 7 32.48 -12.35 22.53
CA ILE A 7 31.36 -11.54 23.07
C ILE A 7 31.49 -10.06 22.69
N ALA A 8 31.19 -9.75 21.44
CA ALA A 8 30.66 -8.44 21.05
C ALA A 8 29.32 -8.70 20.36
N GLN A 9 28.27 -8.81 21.19
CA GLN A 9 26.90 -8.60 20.76
C GLN A 9 26.79 -7.10 20.44
N GLU A 10 27.25 -6.72 19.25
CA GLU A 10 26.95 -5.42 18.67
C GLU A 10 25.48 -5.43 18.26
N ALA A 11 24.77 -4.40 18.70
CA ALA A 11 23.36 -4.17 18.42
C ALA A 11 23.14 -4.11 16.91
N GLU A 12 22.78 -5.23 16.30
CA GLU A 12 22.35 -5.24 14.91
C GLU A 12 20.95 -4.65 14.87
N TYR A 13 20.91 -3.40 14.40
CA TYR A 13 19.74 -2.60 14.10
C TYR A 13 18.64 -3.47 13.49
N PRO A 14 17.35 -3.26 13.83
CA PRO A 14 16.29 -3.81 13.01
C PRO A 14 16.57 -3.33 11.59
N GLN A 15 16.88 -4.28 10.71
CA GLN A 15 17.04 -4.06 9.27
C GLN A 15 15.90 -3.13 8.85
N PRO A 16 16.16 -1.99 8.18
CA PRO A 16 15.09 -1.12 7.72
C PRO A 16 14.19 -1.96 6.82
N ILE A 17 13.03 -2.37 7.35
CA ILE A 17 12.06 -3.17 6.62
C ILE A 17 11.82 -2.47 5.28
N GLU A 18 11.95 -3.26 4.22
CA GLU A 18 12.01 -2.92 2.81
C GLU A 18 10.90 -1.95 2.34
N LEU A 19 11.05 -0.65 2.62
CA LEU A 19 10.13 0.39 2.14
C LEU A 19 10.00 0.42 0.61
N CYS A 20 11.01 -0.11 -0.10
CA CYS A 20 11.04 -0.19 -1.55
C CYS A 20 10.10 -1.29 -2.08
N GLU A 21 10.09 -2.47 -1.46
CA GLU A 21 9.17 -3.55 -1.80
C GLU A 21 7.72 -3.16 -1.50
N ASP A 22 7.48 -2.49 -0.37
CA ASP A 22 6.14 -2.02 0.02
C ASP A 22 5.55 -1.06 -1.02
N SER A 23 6.38 -0.16 -1.58
CA SER A 23 5.99 0.74 -2.67
C SER A 23 5.68 -0.01 -3.97
N GLN A 24 6.45 -1.04 -4.33
CA GLN A 24 6.19 -1.84 -5.53
C GLN A 24 4.89 -2.66 -5.38
N ILE A 25 4.66 -3.24 -4.21
CA ILE A 25 3.45 -3.98 -3.86
C ILE A 25 2.25 -3.03 -3.92
N TRP A 26 2.36 -1.84 -3.33
CA TRP A 26 1.32 -0.82 -3.37
C TRP A 26 0.97 -0.38 -4.80
N ASN A 27 1.98 -0.16 -5.65
CA ASN A 27 1.74 0.18 -7.05
C ASN A 27 1.01 -0.93 -7.81
N SER A 28 1.45 -2.17 -7.63
CA SER A 28 0.80 -3.34 -8.26
C SER A 28 -0.65 -3.50 -7.79
N LEU A 29 -0.92 -3.31 -6.50
CA LEU A 29 -2.26 -3.37 -5.92
C LEU A 29 -3.17 -2.27 -6.49
N LYS A 30 -2.69 -1.03 -6.55
CA LYS A 30 -3.44 0.08 -7.15
C LYS A 30 -3.81 -0.18 -8.60
N GLU A 31 -2.89 -0.71 -9.39
CA GLU A 31 -3.18 -1.07 -10.78
C GLU A 31 -4.22 -2.18 -10.89
N ALA A 32 -4.09 -3.24 -10.07
CA ALA A 32 -5.06 -4.33 -10.05
C ALA A 32 -6.47 -3.84 -9.68
N ILE A 33 -6.58 -2.98 -8.66
CA ILE A 33 -7.85 -2.37 -8.26
C ILE A 33 -8.35 -1.42 -9.34
N GLY A 34 -7.49 -0.58 -9.91
CA GLY A 34 -7.81 0.35 -11.00
C GLY A 34 -8.40 -0.32 -12.24
N ARG A 35 -7.98 -1.55 -12.51
CA ARG A 35 -8.49 -2.38 -13.62
C ARG A 35 -9.69 -3.25 -13.23
N SER A 36 -10.08 -3.27 -11.96
CA SER A 36 -11.20 -4.07 -11.48
C SER A 36 -12.54 -3.42 -11.86
N SER A 37 -13.51 -4.24 -12.24
CA SER A 37 -14.85 -3.78 -12.63
C SER A 37 -15.65 -3.15 -11.49
N GLY A 38 -15.40 -3.57 -10.24
CA GLY A 38 -16.01 -2.96 -9.05
C GLY A 38 -15.55 -1.52 -8.83
N PHE A 39 -14.23 -1.30 -8.93
CA PHE A 39 -13.65 0.04 -8.79
C PHE A 39 -14.07 0.99 -9.91
N GLN A 40 -14.08 0.54 -11.17
CA GLN A 40 -14.50 1.37 -12.30
C GLN A 40 -15.95 1.83 -12.18
N ARG A 41 -16.85 0.96 -11.71
CA ARG A 41 -18.25 1.32 -11.44
C ARG A 41 -18.36 2.33 -10.30
N TRP A 42 -17.64 2.08 -9.21
CA TRP A 42 -17.59 3.00 -8.07
C TRP A 42 -17.07 4.39 -8.46
N GLN A 43 -16.04 4.47 -9.31
CA GLN A 43 -15.51 5.73 -9.84
C GLN A 43 -16.56 6.51 -10.65
N LEU A 44 -17.34 5.81 -11.48
CA LEU A 44 -18.43 6.40 -12.28
C LEU A 44 -19.57 6.92 -11.40
N GLU A 45 -20.00 6.13 -10.41
CA GLU A 45 -21.06 6.51 -9.47
C GLU A 45 -20.69 7.79 -8.68
N ARG A 46 -19.41 7.93 -8.33
CA ARG A 46 -18.88 9.10 -7.61
C ARG A 46 -18.50 10.29 -8.50
N ASN A 47 -18.67 10.20 -9.82
CA ASN A 47 -18.29 11.25 -10.79
C ASN A 47 -16.81 11.68 -10.70
N PHE A 48 -15.90 10.76 -10.36
CA PHE A 48 -14.47 11.09 -10.29
C PHE A 48 -13.88 11.51 -11.64
N ASP A 49 -14.47 11.04 -12.76
CA ASP A 49 -14.10 11.40 -14.13
C ASP A 49 -14.31 12.90 -14.43
N SER A 50 -15.24 13.55 -13.72
CA SER A 50 -15.60 14.96 -13.91
C SER A 50 -14.80 15.94 -13.04
N GLN A 51 -13.88 15.45 -12.19
CA GLN A 51 -13.04 16.32 -11.36
C GLN A 51 -11.78 16.72 -12.13
N PRO A 52 -11.66 17.98 -12.62
CA PRO A 52 -10.54 18.42 -13.48
C PRO A 52 -9.20 18.55 -12.73
N GLY A 53 -9.15 18.17 -11.45
CA GLY A 53 -8.00 18.29 -10.58
C GLY A 53 -7.41 16.93 -10.23
N ASN A 54 -6.92 16.18 -11.22
CA ASN A 54 -5.91 15.12 -11.06
C ASN A 54 -6.02 14.33 -9.73
N VAL A 55 -7.22 13.81 -9.41
CA VAL A 55 -7.38 12.99 -8.20
C VAL A 55 -6.53 11.75 -8.44
N ASN A 56 -5.38 11.72 -7.78
CA ASN A 56 -4.37 10.70 -8.00
C ASN A 56 -5.02 9.32 -7.78
N LEU A 57 -4.76 8.35 -8.66
CA LEU A 57 -5.31 6.99 -8.56
C LEU A 57 -5.17 6.43 -7.13
N ASP A 58 -4.09 6.81 -6.45
CA ASP A 58 -3.82 6.55 -5.05
C ASP A 58 -4.96 6.96 -4.09
N GLN A 59 -5.47 8.20 -4.20
CA GLN A 59 -6.57 8.69 -3.37
C GLN A 59 -7.88 7.97 -3.69
N GLN A 60 -8.14 7.70 -4.97
CA GLN A 60 -9.35 6.99 -5.38
C GLN A 60 -9.35 5.55 -4.84
N VAL A 61 -8.22 4.84 -4.98
CA VAL A 61 -8.04 3.48 -4.44
C VAL A 61 -8.18 3.47 -2.92
N ARG A 62 -7.61 4.44 -2.20
CA ARG A 62 -7.74 4.54 -0.74
C ARG A 62 -9.20 4.74 -0.30
N SER A 63 -9.92 5.66 -0.94
CA SER A 63 -11.34 5.89 -0.64
C SER A 63 -12.20 4.66 -0.91
N TYR A 64 -11.97 3.98 -2.03
CA TYR A 64 -12.66 2.73 -2.36
C TYR A 64 -12.39 1.63 -1.33
N LEU A 65 -11.14 1.46 -0.92
CA LEU A 65 -10.77 0.48 0.10
C LEU A 65 -11.39 0.81 1.46
N GLN A 66 -11.38 2.07 1.89
CA GLN A 66 -12.04 2.49 3.14
C GLN A 66 -13.52 2.14 3.13
N GLU A 67 -14.23 2.50 2.05
CA GLU A 67 -15.66 2.27 1.94
C GLU A 67 -16.00 0.77 1.84
N THR A 68 -15.18 -0.01 1.13
CA THR A 68 -15.33 -1.47 1.04
C THR A 68 -15.11 -2.13 2.41
N LEU A 69 -14.13 -1.65 3.18
CA LEU A 69 -13.86 -2.15 4.53
C LEU A 69 -14.97 -1.77 5.52
N GLU A 70 -15.51 -0.54 5.43
CA GLU A 70 -16.67 -0.12 6.23
C GLU A 70 -17.91 -0.97 5.95
N THR A 71 -18.11 -1.35 4.69
CA THR A 71 -19.25 -2.18 4.28
C THR A 71 -19.12 -3.63 4.77
N LEU A 72 -17.90 -4.15 4.95
CA LEU A 72 -17.63 -5.50 5.46
C LEU A 72 -17.52 -5.59 6.98
N ALA A 73 -17.45 -4.45 7.68
CA ALA A 73 -17.32 -4.37 9.14
C ALA A 73 -18.67 -4.39 9.89
N TYR A 74 -19.78 -4.56 9.19
CA TYR A 74 -21.15 -4.71 9.71
C TYR A 74 -21.60 -6.17 9.66
#